data_AF-A0A2M7I2V7-F1
#
_entry.id   AF-A0A2M7I2V7-F1
#
_cell.length_a   1.000
_cell.length_b   1.000
_cell.length_c   1.000
_cell.angle_alpha   90.00
_cell.angle_beta   90.00
_cell.angle_gamma   90.00
#
_symmetry.space_group_name_H-M   'P 1'
#
loop_
_entity.id
_entity.type
_entity.pdbx_description
1 polymer ?
#
loop_
_entity_poly.entity_id
_entity_poly.type
_entity_poly.pdbx_seq_one_letter_code
_entity_poly.pdbx_strand_id
1 'polypeptide(L)'
;MEYLIVIFAILLISYYNGANDNIKGVATLYGCDTVSYRKAILWGSFTTATGSMFALLLAQKLIENFSGKGLFPSEILNTLPINIPIALGAGLTVLLATKIGMPVSTTHSIFGALFGTGLVAAGSAVNFTKLFSVFLIPLLFGPLFAFFLSFVLYKFFRSVRIKLGIDEETCVCVGEKIYNIALPVNTSSNILLQEVKKIDASVESISSCKKIYIAEFFGISAQSILDTAHFISAGFVSFARGLNDTPKLLGLFIFFNFIDPKISLLAVAAVMLTGGFLSSKKVSETISKKITPLNDGQGFTANFATGLSVITGSLFGLPLSTTHVSIGAIFGIGATNKDKNKKLIKEIIYSWVLTLPVAAILGALFHLIIVKFIY
;
A
#
# COMPACT_ATOMS: atom_id res chain seq x y z
N MET A 1 0.91 14.62 30.77
CA MET A 1 1.95 14.87 29.74
C MET A 1 2.21 13.61 28.92
N GLU A 2 2.43 12.47 29.57
CA GLU A 2 2.66 11.16 28.93
C GLU A 2 1.59 10.75 27.89
N TYR A 3 0.30 10.90 28.21
CA TYR A 3 -0.79 10.58 27.27
C TYR A 3 -0.76 11.41 25.98
N LEU A 4 -0.36 12.68 26.07
CA LEU A 4 -0.23 13.53 24.88
C LEU A 4 0.90 13.04 23.96
N ILE A 5 2.00 12.55 24.54
CA ILE A 5 3.13 11.99 23.80
C ILE A 5 2.71 10.68 23.11
N VAL A 6 1.97 9.81 23.81
CA VAL A 6 1.40 8.58 23.24
C VAL A 6 0.50 8.90 22.04
N ILE A 7 -0.48 9.79 22.24
CA ILE A 7 -1.42 10.18 21.19
C ILE A 7 -0.65 10.76 19.99
N PHE A 8 0.28 11.68 20.25
CA PHE A 8 1.09 12.27 19.19
C PHE A 8 1.90 11.22 18.42
N ALA A 9 2.57 10.30 19.12
CA ALA A 9 3.37 9.24 18.49
C ALA A 9 2.51 8.33 17.61
N ILE A 10 1.32 7.94 18.07
CA ILE A 10 0.41 7.07 17.30
C ILE A 10 -0.20 7.82 16.11
N LEU A 11 -0.57 9.09 16.27
CA LEU A 11 -1.04 9.91 15.15
C LEU A 11 0.08 10.16 14.13
N LEU A 12 1.33 10.30 14.57
CA LEU A 12 2.49 10.45 13.68
C LEU A 12 2.66 9.23 12.77
N ILE A 13 2.67 8.01 13.33
CA ILE A 13 2.72 6.79 12.51
C ILE A 13 1.45 6.64 11.66
N SER A 14 0.28 7.06 12.13
CA SER A 14 -0.96 7.05 11.33
C SER A 14 -0.82 7.95 10.09
N TYR A 15 -0.21 9.13 10.24
CA TYR A 15 0.05 10.06 9.14
C TYR A 15 0.99 9.43 8.11
N TYR A 16 2.11 8.88 8.55
CA TYR A 16 3.08 8.27 7.64
C TYR A 16 2.61 6.95 7.04
N ASN A 17 1.75 6.20 7.74
CA ASN A 17 1.02 5.10 7.13
C ASN A 17 0.16 5.61 5.98
N GLY A 18 -0.62 6.66 6.20
CA GLY A 18 -1.34 7.37 5.14
C GLY A 18 -0.44 7.74 3.95
N ALA A 19 0.65 8.44 4.23
CA ALA A 19 1.57 8.94 3.23
C ALA A 19 2.24 7.82 2.40
N ASN A 20 2.58 6.69 3.01
CA ASN A 20 3.21 5.59 2.28
C ASN A 20 2.20 4.67 1.61
N ASP A 21 1.04 4.44 2.24
CA ASP A 21 0.17 3.31 1.89
C ASP A 21 -1.10 3.71 1.13
N ASN A 22 -1.55 4.97 1.20
CA ASN A 22 -2.84 5.36 0.61
C ASN A 22 -2.90 5.15 -0.90
N ILE A 23 -1.80 5.39 -1.62
CA ILE A 23 -1.75 5.16 -3.06
C ILE A 23 -1.80 3.66 -3.41
N LYS A 24 -1.42 2.74 -2.52
CA LYS A 24 -1.21 1.32 -2.85
C LYS A 24 -2.47 0.65 -3.42
N GLY A 25 -3.64 1.01 -2.92
CA GLY A 25 -4.90 0.45 -3.42
C GLY A 25 -5.32 0.97 -4.79
N VAL A 26 -4.80 2.11 -5.22
CA VAL A 26 -5.15 2.79 -6.47
C VAL A 26 -3.97 2.97 -7.42
N ALA A 27 -2.82 2.40 -7.07
CA ALA A 27 -1.58 2.51 -7.84
C ALA A 27 -1.71 1.89 -9.22
N THR A 28 -2.52 0.84 -9.38
CA THR A 28 -2.79 0.24 -10.68
C THR A 28 -3.57 1.19 -11.59
N LEU A 29 -4.52 1.98 -11.06
CA LEU A 29 -5.29 2.95 -11.83
C LEU A 29 -4.41 4.11 -12.31
N TYR A 30 -3.53 4.60 -11.43
CA TYR A 30 -2.60 5.65 -11.79
C TYR A 30 -1.47 5.13 -12.70
N GLY A 31 -1.06 3.87 -12.51
CA GLY A 31 -0.02 3.23 -13.31
C GLY A 31 -0.45 2.98 -14.76
N CYS A 32 -1.68 2.48 -14.95
CA CYS A 32 -2.29 2.20 -16.27
C CYS A 32 -2.85 3.44 -16.99
N ASP A 33 -2.66 4.63 -16.40
CA ASP A 33 -3.24 5.91 -16.85
C ASP A 33 -4.77 5.87 -17.04
N THR A 34 -5.45 4.99 -16.30
CA THR A 34 -6.92 4.87 -16.30
C THR A 34 -7.56 6.13 -15.70
N VAL A 35 -6.95 6.68 -14.63
CA VAL A 35 -7.37 7.94 -14.01
C VAL A 35 -6.18 8.77 -13.56
N SER A 36 -6.38 10.09 -13.44
CA SER A 36 -5.34 10.99 -12.92
C SER A 36 -5.05 10.73 -11.43
N TYR A 37 -3.82 11.06 -11.00
CA TYR A 37 -3.39 10.91 -9.61
C TYR A 37 -4.40 11.46 -8.58
N ARG A 38 -4.97 12.65 -8.83
CA ARG A 38 -5.96 13.27 -7.92
C ARG A 38 -7.23 12.43 -7.79
N LYS A 39 -7.75 11.89 -8.90
CA LYS A 39 -8.93 11.04 -8.89
C LYS A 39 -8.64 9.70 -8.21
N ALA A 40 -7.49 9.11 -8.50
CA ALA A 40 -7.03 7.88 -7.85
C ALA A 40 -6.96 8.06 -6.33
N ILE A 41 -6.25 9.08 -5.84
CA ILE A 41 -6.06 9.29 -4.41
C ILE A 41 -7.37 9.65 -3.69
N LEU A 42 -8.28 10.41 -4.33
CA LEU A 42 -9.61 10.68 -3.78
C LEU A 42 -10.42 9.38 -3.61
N TRP A 43 -10.42 8.53 -4.62
CA TRP A 43 -11.12 7.25 -4.58
C TRP A 43 -10.53 6.31 -3.52
N GLY A 44 -9.21 6.18 -3.49
CA GLY A 44 -8.49 5.37 -2.51
C GLY A 44 -8.71 5.87 -1.08
N SER A 45 -8.67 7.18 -0.86
CA SER A 45 -8.98 7.79 0.42
C SER A 45 -10.41 7.52 0.86
N PHE A 46 -11.40 7.74 0.00
CA PHE A 46 -12.81 7.50 0.32
C PHE A 46 -13.05 6.04 0.74
N THR A 47 -12.56 5.09 -0.04
CA THR A 47 -12.74 3.67 0.23
C THR A 47 -11.89 3.17 1.40
N THR A 48 -10.71 3.76 1.66
CA THR A 48 -9.95 3.52 2.89
C THR A 48 -10.73 4.01 4.11
N ALA A 49 -11.36 5.17 4.03
CA ALA A 49 -12.19 5.71 5.10
C ALA A 49 -13.37 4.77 5.41
N THR A 50 -14.08 4.29 4.39
CA THR A 50 -15.16 3.32 4.59
C THR A 50 -14.65 2.02 5.20
N GLY A 51 -13.55 1.45 4.70
CA GLY A 51 -12.92 0.26 5.31
C GLY A 51 -12.54 0.46 6.77
N SER A 52 -12.02 1.66 7.10
CA SER A 52 -11.67 2.04 8.48
C SER A 52 -12.90 2.06 9.39
N MET A 53 -14.06 2.52 8.91
CA MET A 53 -15.31 2.54 9.70
C MET A 53 -15.80 1.13 10.06
N PHE A 54 -15.54 0.14 9.20
CA PHE A 54 -15.89 -1.26 9.47
C PHE A 54 -14.87 -1.99 10.36
N ALA A 55 -13.74 -1.38 10.69
CA ALA A 55 -12.65 -2.00 11.45
C ALA A 55 -13.09 -2.54 12.83
N LEU A 56 -13.91 -1.78 13.57
CA LEU A 56 -14.40 -2.22 14.88
C LEU A 56 -15.41 -3.37 14.80
N LEU A 57 -16.05 -3.57 13.64
CA LEU A 57 -17.03 -4.65 13.45
C LEU A 57 -16.35 -5.93 12.95
N LEU A 58 -15.40 -5.80 12.03
CA LEU A 58 -14.88 -6.93 11.26
C LEU A 58 -13.45 -7.33 11.63
N ALA A 59 -12.69 -6.49 12.35
CA ALA A 59 -11.26 -6.70 12.58
C ALA A 59 -10.83 -6.58 14.06
N GLN A 60 -11.71 -6.89 15.01
CA GLN A 60 -11.42 -6.80 16.44
C GLN A 60 -10.19 -7.64 16.87
N LYS A 61 -10.03 -8.84 16.31
CA LYS A 61 -8.87 -9.71 16.57
C LYS A 61 -7.54 -9.06 16.17
N LEU A 62 -7.52 -8.27 15.09
CA LEU A 62 -6.32 -7.50 14.73
C LEU A 62 -6.00 -6.48 15.82
N ILE A 63 -7.00 -5.75 16.31
CA ILE A 63 -6.82 -4.76 17.37
C ILE A 63 -6.20 -5.42 18.62
N GLU A 64 -6.73 -6.57 19.03
CA GLU A 64 -6.22 -7.33 20.18
C GLU A 64 -4.75 -7.76 19.97
N ASN A 65 -4.41 -8.27 18.79
CA ASN A 65 -3.03 -8.68 18.49
C ASN A 65 -2.02 -7.53 18.58
N PHE A 66 -2.38 -6.33 18.13
CA PHE A 66 -1.51 -5.15 18.22
C PHE A 66 -1.56 -4.43 19.58
N SER A 67 -2.48 -4.80 20.46
CA SER A 67 -2.57 -4.25 21.82
C SER A 67 -1.48 -4.75 22.78
N GLY A 68 -0.54 -5.57 22.32
CA GLY A 68 0.51 -6.15 23.17
C GLY A 68 0.03 -7.24 24.15
N LYS A 69 -1.29 -7.45 24.27
CA LYS A 69 -1.87 -8.46 25.16
C LYS A 69 -1.37 -9.87 24.82
N GLY A 70 -0.73 -10.51 25.80
CA GLY A 70 -0.11 -11.83 25.66
C GLY A 70 1.17 -11.85 24.84
N LEU A 71 1.67 -10.71 24.37
CA LEU A 71 3.04 -10.55 23.83
C LEU A 71 4.01 -10.14 24.93
N PHE A 72 3.59 -9.24 25.82
CA PHE A 72 4.38 -8.75 26.95
C PHE A 72 3.74 -9.14 28.29
N PRO A 73 4.54 -9.32 29.36
CA PRO A 73 4.04 -9.46 30.73
C PRO A 73 3.16 -8.27 31.13
N SER A 74 2.07 -8.53 31.86
CA SER A 74 1.13 -7.48 32.28
C SER A 74 1.78 -6.40 33.15
N GLU A 75 2.79 -6.76 33.93
CA GLU A 75 3.58 -5.81 34.74
C GLU A 75 4.21 -4.74 33.83
N ILE A 76 4.94 -5.16 32.79
CA ILE A 76 5.60 -4.27 31.84
C ILE A 76 4.58 -3.39 31.11
N LEU A 77 3.42 -3.95 30.74
CA LEU A 77 2.35 -3.20 30.09
C LEU A 77 1.76 -2.10 30.97
N ASN A 78 1.77 -2.29 32.28
CA ASN A 78 1.19 -1.35 33.24
C ASN A 78 2.21 -0.35 33.79
N THR A 79 3.51 -0.68 33.77
CA THR A 79 4.56 0.15 34.38
C THR A 79 5.36 0.96 33.38
N LEU A 80 5.49 0.51 32.13
CA LEU A 80 6.33 1.15 31.11
C LEU A 80 5.50 1.57 29.90
N PRO A 81 5.70 2.79 29.36
CA PRO A 81 4.98 3.25 28.18
C PRO A 81 5.58 2.67 26.89
N ILE A 82 5.58 1.34 26.76
CA ILE A 82 6.24 0.63 25.65
C ILE A 82 5.61 0.94 24.28
N ASN A 83 4.38 1.44 24.25
CA ASN A 83 3.70 1.86 23.01
C ASN A 83 4.32 3.12 22.37
N ILE A 84 4.89 4.03 23.16
CA ILE A 84 5.57 5.22 22.64
C ILE A 84 6.79 4.83 21.78
N PRO A 85 7.77 4.05 22.27
CA PRO A 85 8.92 3.65 21.45
C PRO A 85 8.53 2.77 20.27
N ILE A 86 7.49 1.93 20.40
CA ILE A 86 6.95 1.17 19.27
C ILE A 86 6.42 2.11 18.18
N ALA A 87 5.56 3.06 18.55
CA ALA A 87 4.96 4.00 17.61
C ALA A 87 6.01 4.94 16.97
N LEU A 88 6.95 5.45 17.76
CA LEU A 88 8.03 6.30 17.27
C LEU A 88 9.02 5.55 16.38
N GLY A 89 9.44 4.35 16.78
CA GLY A 89 10.38 3.53 16.00
C GLY A 89 9.80 3.11 14.66
N ALA A 90 8.56 2.62 14.66
CA ALA A 90 7.85 2.27 13.44
C ALA A 90 7.52 3.52 12.60
N GLY A 91 7.04 4.59 13.22
CA GLY A 91 6.70 5.85 12.57
C GLY A 91 7.90 6.51 11.88
N LEU A 92 9.05 6.56 12.54
CA LEU A 92 10.29 7.10 11.96
C LEU A 92 10.79 6.24 10.79
N THR A 93 10.68 4.91 10.90
CA THR A 93 11.01 4.00 9.78
C THR A 93 10.16 4.30 8.55
N VAL A 94 8.84 4.43 8.71
CA VAL A 94 7.93 4.72 7.60
C VAL A 94 8.12 6.14 7.07
N LEU A 95 8.41 7.12 7.94
CA LEU A 95 8.75 8.49 7.56
C LEU A 95 9.96 8.51 6.63
N LEU A 96 11.07 7.88 7.04
CA LEU A 96 12.31 7.87 6.28
C LEU A 96 12.10 7.25 4.90
N ALA A 97 11.42 6.10 4.84
CA ALA A 97 11.05 5.44 3.59
C ALA A 97 10.17 6.33 2.69
N THR A 98 9.19 7.02 3.28
CA THR A 98 8.28 7.91 2.54
C THR A 98 9.02 9.12 1.96
N LYS A 99 9.97 9.71 2.70
CA LYS A 99 10.76 10.85 2.21
C LYS A 99 11.59 10.52 0.97
N ILE A 100 12.11 9.30 0.89
CA ILE A 100 12.86 8.79 -0.27
C ILE A 100 11.95 8.14 -1.34
N GLY A 101 10.63 8.13 -1.15
CA GLY A 101 9.66 7.56 -2.10
C GLY A 101 9.63 6.02 -2.14
N MET A 102 10.20 5.35 -1.14
CA MET A 102 10.28 3.90 -1.08
C MET A 102 8.98 3.31 -0.52
N PRO A 103 8.35 2.35 -1.22
CA PRO A 103 7.20 1.63 -0.70
C PRO A 103 7.67 0.61 0.36
N VAL A 104 7.21 0.79 1.60
CA VAL A 104 7.51 -0.10 2.72
C VAL A 104 6.24 -0.57 3.42
N SER A 105 6.35 -1.58 4.27
CA SER A 105 5.22 -2.09 5.04
C SER A 105 5.19 -1.48 6.44
N THR A 106 4.15 -0.69 6.76
CA THR A 106 3.94 -0.24 8.15
C THR A 106 3.75 -1.43 9.10
N THR A 107 3.20 -2.55 8.63
CA THR A 107 3.05 -3.77 9.45
C THR A 107 4.40 -4.37 9.83
N HIS A 108 5.37 -4.39 8.91
CA HIS A 108 6.75 -4.78 9.23
C HIS A 108 7.39 -3.78 10.18
N SER A 109 7.19 -2.47 9.96
CA SER A 109 7.73 -1.45 10.86
C SER A 109 7.20 -1.61 12.29
N ILE A 110 5.90 -1.84 12.48
CA ILE A 110 5.32 -2.04 13.81
C ILE A 110 5.83 -3.34 14.43
N PHE A 111 5.87 -4.44 13.68
CA PHE A 111 6.42 -5.71 14.18
C PHE A 111 7.90 -5.61 14.57
N GLY A 112 8.72 -4.96 13.74
CA GLY A 112 10.13 -4.70 14.05
C GLY A 112 10.27 -3.89 15.33
N ALA A 113 9.53 -2.78 15.44
CA ALA A 113 9.58 -1.94 16.64
C ALA A 113 9.03 -2.66 17.90
N LEU A 114 8.02 -3.51 17.77
CA LEU A 114 7.54 -4.41 18.82
C LEU A 114 8.64 -5.37 19.28
N PHE A 115 9.33 -6.02 18.34
CA PHE A 115 10.42 -6.94 18.64
C PHE A 115 11.57 -6.23 19.36
N GLY A 116 12.04 -5.10 18.82
CA GLY A 116 13.16 -4.36 19.39
C GLY A 116 12.87 -3.74 20.75
N THR A 117 11.71 -3.09 20.88
CA THR A 117 11.24 -2.55 22.18
C THR A 117 11.09 -3.68 23.20
N GLY A 118 10.47 -4.79 22.79
CA GLY A 118 10.24 -5.95 23.63
C GLY A 118 11.52 -6.57 24.17
N LEU A 119 12.52 -6.75 23.30
CA LEU A 119 13.80 -7.33 23.68
C LEU A 119 14.50 -6.51 24.76
N VAL A 120 14.46 -5.18 24.68
CA VAL A 120 15.07 -4.30 25.69
C VAL A 120 14.22 -4.19 26.95
N ALA A 121 12.90 -4.07 26.81
CA ALA A 121 12.00 -3.85 27.94
C ALA A 121 11.80 -5.10 28.80
N ALA A 122 11.76 -6.28 28.17
CA ALA A 122 11.31 -7.53 28.79
C ALA A 122 12.28 -8.71 28.60
N GLY A 123 13.27 -8.60 27.71
CA GLY A 123 14.22 -9.68 27.45
C GLY A 123 13.53 -10.99 27.03
N SER A 124 13.84 -12.07 27.73
CA SER A 124 13.25 -13.40 27.50
C SER A 124 11.79 -13.52 27.95
N ALA A 125 11.24 -12.56 28.70
CA ALA A 125 9.85 -12.57 29.13
C ALA A 125 8.85 -12.21 28.02
N VAL A 126 9.34 -11.77 26.85
CA VAL A 126 8.50 -11.61 25.65
C VAL A 126 8.02 -12.98 25.16
N ASN A 127 6.74 -13.09 24.82
CA ASN A 127 6.20 -14.27 24.17
C ASN A 127 6.62 -14.31 22.69
N PHE A 128 7.86 -14.72 22.43
CA PHE A 128 8.41 -14.83 21.08
C PHE A 128 7.60 -15.80 20.21
N THR A 129 7.08 -16.90 20.78
CA THR A 129 6.23 -17.85 20.04
C THR A 129 5.03 -17.14 19.43
N LYS A 130 4.29 -16.37 20.24
CA LYS A 130 3.14 -15.59 19.76
C LYS A 130 3.57 -14.48 18.81
N LEU A 131 4.68 -13.79 19.11
CA LEU A 131 5.23 -12.73 18.26
C LEU A 131 5.55 -13.27 16.85
N PHE A 132 6.17 -14.44 16.74
CA PHE A 132 6.48 -15.07 15.47
C PHE A 132 5.24 -15.65 14.78
N SER A 133 4.39 -16.38 15.50
CA SER A 133 3.24 -17.07 14.89
C SER A 133 2.13 -16.10 14.45
N VAL A 134 1.92 -15.02 15.19
CA VAL A 134 0.88 -14.02 14.90
C VAL A 134 1.36 -13.00 13.87
N PHE A 135 2.64 -12.62 13.87
CA PHE A 135 3.11 -11.55 12.98
C PHE A 135 3.98 -12.06 11.84
N LEU A 136 5.10 -12.72 12.14
CA LEU A 136 6.07 -13.09 11.10
C LEU A 136 5.48 -14.08 10.09
N ILE A 137 4.75 -15.11 10.55
CA ILE A 137 4.16 -16.11 9.65
C ILE A 137 3.17 -15.47 8.66
N PRO A 138 2.14 -14.69 9.10
CA PRO A 138 1.26 -14.00 8.17
C PRO A 138 1.97 -13.01 7.24
N LEU A 139 3.01 -12.32 7.73
CA LEU A 139 3.80 -11.39 6.91
C LEU A 139 4.55 -12.08 5.76
N LEU A 140 5.03 -13.31 5.99
CA LEU A 140 5.69 -14.14 4.96
C LEU A 140 4.67 -14.85 4.05
N PHE A 141 3.58 -15.35 4.61
CA PHE A 141 2.59 -16.13 3.88
C PHE A 141 1.69 -15.27 2.98
N GLY A 142 1.28 -14.08 3.43
CA GLY A 142 0.37 -13.20 2.69
C GLY A 142 0.79 -12.93 1.23
N PRO A 143 2.05 -12.55 0.96
CA PRO A 143 2.55 -12.32 -0.40
C PRO A 143 2.56 -13.57 -1.27
N LEU A 144 2.92 -14.72 -0.69
CA LEU A 144 2.92 -16.01 -1.39
C LEU A 144 1.50 -16.43 -1.74
N PHE A 145 0.58 -16.32 -0.78
CA PHE A 145 -0.84 -16.59 -1.00
C PHE A 145 -1.41 -15.71 -2.11
N ALA A 146 -1.13 -14.40 -2.08
CA ALA A 146 -1.57 -13.46 -3.10
C ALA A 146 -0.97 -13.75 -4.48
N PHE A 147 0.30 -14.16 -4.52
CA PHE A 147 0.96 -14.62 -5.75
C PHE A 147 0.21 -15.80 -6.37
N PHE A 148 -0.03 -16.86 -5.60
CA PHE A 148 -0.71 -18.06 -6.10
C PHE A 148 -2.15 -17.76 -6.48
N LEU A 149 -2.87 -17.01 -5.64
CA LEU A 149 -4.25 -16.61 -5.90
C LEU A 149 -4.35 -15.80 -7.19
N SER A 150 -3.49 -14.79 -7.38
CA SER A 150 -3.51 -13.95 -8.57
C SER A 150 -3.11 -14.73 -9.82
N PHE A 151 -2.13 -15.65 -9.73
CA PHE A 151 -1.76 -16.55 -10.83
C PHE A 151 -2.95 -17.41 -11.30
N VAL A 152 -3.68 -18.01 -10.36
CA VAL A 152 -4.86 -18.83 -10.66
C VAL A 152 -5.99 -17.98 -11.24
N LEU A 153 -6.32 -16.86 -10.59
CA LEU A 153 -7.38 -15.96 -11.03
C LEU A 153 -7.10 -15.40 -12.43
N TYR A 154 -5.85 -15.04 -12.73
CA TYR A 154 -5.50 -14.50 -14.04
C TYR A 154 -5.68 -15.54 -15.15
N LYS A 155 -5.27 -16.79 -14.91
CA LYS A 155 -5.54 -17.88 -15.85
C LYS A 155 -7.03 -18.13 -16.03
N PHE A 156 -7.81 -18.08 -14.94
CA PHE A 156 -9.25 -18.23 -14.97
C PHE A 156 -9.91 -17.11 -15.80
N PHE A 157 -9.67 -15.84 -15.48
CA PHE A 157 -10.23 -14.71 -16.22
C PHE A 157 -9.79 -14.69 -17.68
N ARG A 158 -8.54 -15.05 -17.98
CA ARG A 158 -8.07 -15.21 -19.36
C ARG A 158 -8.82 -16.32 -20.09
N SER A 159 -9.07 -17.45 -19.44
CA SER A 159 -9.84 -18.55 -20.04
C SER A 159 -11.29 -18.16 -20.31
N VAL A 160 -11.92 -17.43 -19.38
CA VAL A 160 -13.29 -16.91 -19.55
C VAL A 160 -13.33 -15.91 -20.71
N ARG A 161 -12.38 -14.97 -20.75
CA ARG A 161 -12.24 -13.99 -21.84
C ARG A 161 -12.22 -14.66 -23.22
N ILE A 162 -11.34 -15.67 -23.39
CA ILE A 162 -11.18 -16.38 -24.66
C ILE A 162 -12.46 -17.16 -25.02
N LYS A 163 -13.11 -17.82 -24.05
CA LYS A 163 -14.37 -18.54 -24.28
C LYS A 163 -15.52 -17.61 -24.70
N LEU A 164 -15.48 -16.36 -24.25
CA LEU A 164 -16.45 -15.34 -24.61
C LEU A 164 -16.13 -14.64 -25.94
N GLY A 165 -15.06 -15.05 -26.65
CA GLY A 165 -14.68 -14.47 -27.94
C GLY A 165 -14.16 -13.03 -27.85
N ILE A 166 -13.63 -12.62 -26.68
CA ILE A 166 -13.07 -11.28 -26.50
C ILE A 166 -11.60 -11.33 -26.91
N ASP A 167 -11.31 -10.85 -28.12
CA ASP A 167 -9.96 -10.74 -28.64
C ASP A 167 -9.21 -9.54 -28.02
N GLU A 168 -7.87 -9.63 -28.02
CA GLU A 168 -6.99 -8.54 -27.59
C GLU A 168 -6.30 -7.94 -28.80
N GLU A 169 -6.45 -6.64 -29.01
CA GLU A 169 -5.69 -5.92 -30.02
C GLU A 169 -4.64 -5.01 -29.37
N THR A 170 -3.45 -4.99 -29.96
CA THR A 170 -2.41 -4.00 -29.68
C THR A 170 -2.58 -2.83 -30.64
N CYS A 171 -2.85 -1.64 -30.11
CA CYS A 171 -3.11 -0.44 -30.90
C CYS A 171 -1.90 -0.03 -31.77
N VAL A 172 -2.15 0.26 -33.05
CA VAL A 172 -1.29 1.22 -33.77
C VAL A 172 -1.72 2.61 -33.32
N CYS A 173 -0.88 3.31 -32.57
CA CYS A 173 -1.16 4.70 -32.17
C CYS A 173 -1.00 5.62 -33.39
N VAL A 174 -2.12 6.07 -33.96
CA VAL A 174 -2.14 7.23 -34.86
C VAL A 174 -2.51 8.44 -33.99
N GLY A 175 -1.56 9.33 -33.73
CA GLY A 175 -1.73 10.45 -32.82
C GLY A 175 -1.23 11.77 -33.41
N GLU A 176 -1.76 12.89 -32.92
CA GLU A 176 -1.21 14.21 -33.23
C GLU A 176 0.09 14.43 -32.44
N LYS A 177 1.23 14.52 -33.13
CA LYS A 177 2.47 15.01 -32.50
C LYS A 177 2.51 16.53 -32.59
N ILE A 178 2.76 17.16 -31.43
CA ILE A 178 3.02 18.59 -31.33
C ILE A 178 4.51 18.81 -31.60
N TYR A 179 4.82 19.44 -32.73
CA TYR A 179 6.17 19.88 -33.05
C TYR A 179 6.32 21.32 -32.61
N ASN A 180 7.33 21.59 -31.78
CA ASN A 180 7.73 22.96 -31.46
C ASN A 180 8.71 23.41 -32.54
N ILE A 181 8.20 24.11 -33.54
CA ILE A 181 9.05 24.66 -34.61
C ILE A 181 9.50 26.05 -34.15
N ALA A 182 10.82 26.24 -34.11
CA ALA A 182 11.41 27.56 -33.91
C ALA A 182 11.25 28.37 -35.21
N LEU A 183 10.52 29.48 -35.16
CA LEU A 183 10.44 30.41 -36.28
C LEU A 183 11.61 31.40 -36.21
N PRO A 184 12.28 31.69 -37.33
CA PRO A 184 13.28 32.75 -37.37
C PRO A 184 12.59 34.11 -37.20
N VAL A 185 12.84 34.78 -36.08
CA VAL A 185 12.40 36.16 -35.84
C VAL A 185 13.54 37.09 -36.25
N ASN A 186 13.25 38.09 -37.08
CA ASN A 186 14.23 38.98 -37.71
C ASN A 186 14.84 40.04 -36.78
N THR A 187 14.75 39.85 -35.45
CA THR A 187 15.34 40.72 -34.45
C THR A 187 16.00 39.90 -33.35
N SER A 188 17.21 40.32 -33.00
CA SER A 188 18.13 39.65 -32.11
C SER A 188 17.48 39.23 -30.78
N SER A 189 17.61 37.94 -30.48
CA SER A 189 17.49 37.26 -29.17
C SER A 189 16.15 36.67 -28.71
N ASN A 190 15.06 36.69 -29.50
CA ASN A 190 13.83 35.97 -29.13
C ASN A 190 13.46 34.90 -30.16
N ILE A 191 13.47 33.63 -29.75
CA ILE A 191 12.96 32.49 -30.53
C ILE A 191 11.47 32.34 -30.19
N LEU A 192 10.59 32.58 -31.17
CA LEU A 192 9.19 32.22 -31.05
C LEU A 192 9.03 30.72 -31.35
N LEU A 193 8.54 29.97 -30.37
CA LEU A 193 8.14 28.58 -30.55
C LEU A 193 6.67 28.55 -30.97
N GLN A 194 6.38 28.03 -32.16
CA GLN A 194 5.02 27.75 -32.58
C GLN A 194 4.74 26.25 -32.42
N GLU A 195 3.67 25.94 -31.70
CA GLU A 195 3.14 24.58 -31.60
C GLU A 195 2.40 24.23 -32.90
N VAL A 196 2.94 23.28 -33.67
CA VAL A 196 2.29 22.75 -34.87
C VAL A 196 1.83 21.32 -34.58
N LYS A 197 0.51 21.11 -34.62
CA LYS A 197 -0.10 19.77 -34.54
C LYS A 197 -0.07 19.13 -35.93
N LYS A 198 0.65 18.03 -36.08
CA LYS A 198 0.57 17.17 -37.27
C LYS A 198 0.09 15.79 -36.88
N ILE A 199 -0.85 15.25 -37.66
CA ILE A 199 -1.24 13.84 -37.59
C ILE A 199 -0.04 13.04 -38.12
N ASP A 200 0.62 12.31 -37.22
CA ASP A 200 1.80 11.48 -37.52
C ASP A 200 1.46 10.03 -37.14
N ALA A 201 1.57 9.12 -38.10
CA ALA A 201 1.41 7.69 -37.83
C ALA A 201 2.81 7.12 -37.56
N SER A 202 3.26 7.20 -36.31
CA SER A 202 4.52 6.57 -35.92
C SER A 202 4.29 5.20 -35.30
N VAL A 203 5.06 4.21 -35.74
CA VAL A 203 5.17 2.92 -35.05
C VAL A 203 5.93 3.18 -33.75
N GLU A 204 5.19 3.34 -32.66
CA GLU A 204 5.75 3.49 -31.32
C GLU A 204 6.25 2.13 -30.82
N SER A 205 7.26 2.12 -29.94
CA SER A 205 7.78 0.88 -29.36
C SER A 205 6.65 0.08 -28.68
N ILE A 206 6.64 -1.25 -28.83
CA ILE A 206 5.64 -2.19 -28.26
C ILE A 206 5.36 -1.94 -26.76
N SER A 207 6.32 -1.37 -26.02
CA SER A 207 6.18 -0.97 -24.61
C SER A 207 5.17 0.15 -24.33
N SER A 208 4.83 0.98 -25.31
CA SER A 208 3.88 2.10 -25.20
C SER A 208 2.49 1.75 -25.73
N CYS A 209 2.34 0.58 -26.35
CA CYS A 209 1.12 0.12 -26.98
C CYS A 209 0.14 -0.43 -25.93
N LYS A 210 -0.98 0.27 -25.68
CA LYS A 210 -2.01 -0.18 -24.75
C LYS A 210 -2.87 -1.27 -25.40
N LYS A 211 -3.10 -2.38 -24.67
CA LYS A 211 -4.03 -3.43 -25.10
C LYS A 211 -5.47 -2.97 -24.89
N ILE A 212 -6.31 -3.09 -25.92
CA ILE A 212 -7.74 -2.79 -25.87
C ILE A 212 -8.53 -4.08 -26.12
N TYR A 213 -9.66 -4.23 -25.42
CA TYR A 213 -10.58 -5.37 -25.57
C TYR A 213 -11.79 -4.96 -26.42
N ILE A 214 -11.90 -5.53 -27.63
CA ILE A 214 -12.97 -5.22 -28.58
C ILE A 214 -14.03 -6.33 -28.50
N ALA A 215 -15.10 -6.07 -27.74
CA ALA A 215 -16.32 -6.88 -27.72
C ALA A 215 -17.46 -6.07 -27.12
N GLU A 216 -18.71 -6.46 -27.38
CA GLU A 216 -19.89 -5.87 -26.78
C GLU A 216 -20.73 -6.92 -26.03
N PHE A 217 -21.17 -6.58 -24.83
CA PHE A 217 -22.10 -7.38 -24.03
C PHE A 217 -23.36 -6.57 -23.77
N PHE A 218 -24.51 -7.04 -24.27
CA PHE A 218 -25.79 -6.34 -24.09
C PHE A 218 -25.73 -4.84 -24.48
N GLY A 219 -24.95 -4.49 -25.51
CA GLY A 219 -24.75 -3.11 -25.98
C GLY A 219 -23.74 -2.27 -25.18
N ILE A 220 -22.99 -2.87 -24.25
CA ILE A 220 -21.92 -2.20 -23.48
C ILE A 220 -20.55 -2.75 -23.92
N SER A 221 -19.58 -1.87 -24.16
CA SER A 221 -18.23 -2.29 -24.55
C SER A 221 -17.52 -3.05 -23.43
N ALA A 222 -16.87 -4.16 -23.79
CA ALA A 222 -16.09 -4.99 -22.87
C ALA A 222 -14.95 -4.20 -22.21
N GLN A 223 -14.36 -3.23 -22.92
CA GLN A 223 -13.39 -2.30 -22.35
C GLN A 223 -14.01 -1.44 -21.24
N SER A 224 -15.20 -0.87 -21.43
CA SER A 224 -15.85 -0.04 -20.40
C SER A 224 -16.20 -0.85 -19.16
N ILE A 225 -16.67 -2.09 -19.35
CA ILE A 225 -16.91 -3.03 -18.25
C ILE A 225 -15.61 -3.30 -17.49
N LEU A 226 -14.51 -3.54 -18.21
CA LEU A 226 -13.21 -3.82 -17.60
C LEU A 226 -12.65 -2.60 -16.86
N ASP A 227 -12.73 -1.40 -17.45
CA ASP A 227 -12.26 -0.17 -16.82
C ASP A 227 -13.05 0.11 -15.53
N THR A 228 -14.36 -0.12 -15.56
CA THR A 228 -15.24 -0.01 -14.38
C THR A 228 -14.87 -1.05 -13.32
N ALA A 229 -14.66 -2.31 -13.73
CA ALA A 229 -14.24 -3.39 -12.83
C ALA A 229 -12.86 -3.10 -12.21
N HIS A 230 -11.91 -2.59 -12.99
CA HIS A 230 -10.60 -2.18 -12.53
C HIS A 230 -10.72 -1.03 -11.51
N PHE A 231 -11.53 -0.01 -11.80
CA PHE A 231 -11.79 1.10 -10.89
C PHE A 231 -12.40 0.65 -9.55
N ILE A 232 -13.43 -0.20 -9.59
CA ILE A 232 -14.06 -0.75 -8.39
C ILE A 232 -13.06 -1.62 -7.61
N SER A 233 -12.29 -2.47 -8.29
CA SER A 233 -11.31 -3.35 -7.64
C SER A 233 -10.20 -2.58 -6.90
N ALA A 234 -9.80 -1.41 -7.40
CA ALA A 234 -8.85 -0.54 -6.71
C ALA A 234 -9.45 0.06 -5.41
N GLY A 235 -10.75 0.38 -5.45
CA GLY A 235 -11.52 0.74 -4.27
C GLY A 235 -11.61 -0.41 -3.27
N PHE A 236 -11.79 -1.64 -3.75
CA PHE A 236 -11.81 -2.85 -2.93
C PHE A 236 -10.48 -3.08 -2.19
N VAL A 237 -9.33 -2.87 -2.83
CA VAL A 237 -8.02 -2.94 -2.15
C VAL A 237 -7.88 -1.85 -1.08
N SER A 238 -8.32 -0.64 -1.39
CA SER A 238 -8.26 0.51 -0.47
C SER A 238 -9.19 0.32 0.73
N PHE A 239 -10.38 -0.25 0.52
CA PHE A 239 -11.27 -0.71 1.59
C PHE A 239 -10.60 -1.77 2.46
N ALA A 240 -10.03 -2.81 1.84
CA ALA A 240 -9.30 -3.86 2.54
C ALA A 240 -8.15 -3.27 3.37
N ARG A 241 -7.45 -2.27 2.84
CA ARG A 241 -6.40 -1.53 3.54
C ARG A 241 -6.93 -0.82 4.78
N GLY A 242 -8.02 -0.06 4.68
CA GLY A 242 -8.64 0.60 5.83
C GLY A 242 -9.03 -0.42 6.91
N LEU A 243 -9.62 -1.54 6.49
CA LEU A 243 -10.02 -2.63 7.39
C LEU A 243 -8.82 -3.30 8.08
N ASN A 244 -7.65 -3.32 7.43
CA ASN A 244 -6.45 -3.98 7.92
C ASN A 244 -5.55 -3.04 8.74
N ASP A 245 -5.34 -1.79 8.31
CA ASP A 245 -4.33 -0.89 8.89
C ASP A 245 -4.86 -0.07 10.07
N THR A 246 -6.13 0.33 10.05
CA THR A 246 -6.74 1.07 11.16
C THR A 246 -6.72 0.27 12.46
N PRO A 247 -7.10 -1.03 12.50
CA PRO A 247 -6.96 -1.85 13.70
C PRO A 247 -5.56 -1.91 14.29
N LYS A 248 -4.51 -1.91 13.45
CA LYS A 248 -3.11 -2.04 13.90
C LYS A 248 -2.67 -0.81 14.66
N LEU A 249 -3.05 0.36 14.16
CA LEU A 249 -2.77 1.66 14.78
C LEU A 249 -3.64 1.86 16.02
N LEU A 250 -4.91 1.42 15.98
CA LEU A 250 -5.81 1.39 17.12
C LEU A 250 -5.29 0.52 18.26
N GLY A 251 -4.72 -0.65 17.95
CA GLY A 251 -4.15 -1.54 18.97
C GLY A 251 -3.11 -0.84 19.85
N LEU A 252 -2.34 0.10 19.28
CA LEU A 252 -1.34 0.87 20.03
C LEU A 252 -1.93 1.85 21.07
N PHE A 253 -3.22 2.20 20.95
CA PHE A 253 -3.94 3.03 21.94
C PHE A 253 -4.43 2.25 23.16
N ILE A 254 -4.61 0.93 23.07
CA ILE A 254 -5.45 0.15 24.00
C ILE A 254 -4.81 -0.15 25.37
N PHE A 255 -3.54 0.20 25.58
CA PHE A 255 -2.90 0.05 26.91
C PHE A 255 -3.58 0.83 28.03
N PHE A 256 -4.43 1.78 27.68
CA PHE A 256 -4.73 2.88 28.56
C PHE A 256 -6.22 3.19 28.74
N ASN A 257 -7.12 2.64 27.91
CA ASN A 257 -8.59 2.86 27.99
C ASN A 257 -9.03 4.34 28.12
N PHE A 258 -8.16 5.33 27.89
CA PHE A 258 -8.47 6.74 28.16
C PHE A 258 -9.30 7.42 27.09
N ILE A 259 -9.37 6.83 25.88
CA ILE A 259 -10.11 7.40 24.75
C ILE A 259 -11.08 6.34 24.23
N ASP A 260 -12.31 6.78 23.96
CA ASP A 260 -13.32 5.95 23.31
C ASP A 260 -12.76 5.36 22.00
N PRO A 261 -12.84 4.03 21.79
CA PRO A 261 -12.29 3.38 20.60
C PRO A 261 -12.83 3.95 19.27
N LYS A 262 -14.05 4.48 19.24
CA LYS A 262 -14.63 5.12 18.06
C LYS A 262 -13.97 6.48 17.79
N ILE A 263 -13.67 7.26 18.83
CA ILE A 263 -12.95 8.53 18.68
C ILE A 263 -11.53 8.27 18.18
N SER A 264 -10.82 7.31 18.79
CA SER A 264 -9.49 6.92 18.31
C SER A 264 -9.52 6.44 16.86
N LEU A 265 -10.57 5.70 16.46
CA LEU A 265 -10.73 5.21 15.09
C LEU A 265 -10.89 6.37 14.11
N LEU A 266 -11.77 7.32 14.44
CA LEU A 266 -12.00 8.50 13.60
C LEU A 266 -10.74 9.35 13.49
N ALA A 267 -9.98 9.52 14.58
CA ALA A 267 -8.73 10.27 14.57
C ALA A 267 -7.65 9.58 13.71
N VAL A 268 -7.46 8.27 13.89
CA VAL A 268 -6.53 7.47 13.08
C VAL A 268 -6.91 7.52 11.61
N ALA A 269 -8.17 7.29 11.28
CA ALA A 269 -8.66 7.34 9.90
C ALA A 269 -8.44 8.73 9.29
N ALA A 270 -8.84 9.80 9.97
CA ALA A 270 -8.64 11.17 9.50
C ALA A 270 -7.16 11.47 9.23
N VAL A 271 -6.27 11.11 10.15
CA VAL A 271 -4.83 11.37 10.02
C VAL A 271 -4.17 10.50 8.95
N MET A 272 -4.60 9.25 8.75
CA MET A 272 -4.18 8.44 7.61
C MET A 272 -4.59 9.09 6.28
N LEU A 273 -5.81 9.62 6.19
CA LEU A 273 -6.27 10.28 4.96
C LEU A 273 -5.48 11.55 4.69
N THR A 274 -5.23 12.40 5.69
CA THR A 274 -4.44 13.63 5.51
C THR A 274 -3.02 13.33 5.07
N GLY A 275 -2.35 12.35 5.68
CA GLY A 275 -1.02 11.92 5.26
C GLY A 275 -1.00 11.40 3.82
N GLY A 276 -2.02 10.62 3.44
CA GLY A 276 -2.21 10.14 2.08
C GLY A 276 -2.37 11.26 1.06
N PHE A 277 -3.18 12.27 1.34
CA PHE A 277 -3.37 13.40 0.43
C PHE A 277 -2.13 14.29 0.30
N LEU A 278 -1.47 14.58 1.42
CA LEU A 278 -0.41 15.58 1.48
C LEU A 278 0.98 15.04 1.10
N SER A 279 1.26 13.76 1.33
CA SER A 279 2.64 13.24 1.32
C SER A 279 2.85 11.97 0.51
N SER A 280 1.86 11.46 -0.23
CA SER A 280 2.00 10.21 -0.98
C SER A 280 2.60 10.33 -2.40
N LYS A 281 2.82 11.54 -2.92
CA LYS A 281 3.20 11.75 -4.32
C LYS A 281 4.46 10.98 -4.75
N LYS A 282 5.56 11.06 -4.00
CA LYS A 282 6.82 10.37 -4.33
C LYS A 282 6.68 8.85 -4.33
N VAL A 283 5.94 8.32 -3.35
CA VAL A 283 5.68 6.88 -3.24
C VAL A 283 4.77 6.44 -4.39
N SER A 284 3.78 7.26 -4.74
CA SER A 284 2.87 7.03 -5.86
C SER A 284 3.59 6.89 -7.19
N GLU A 285 4.50 7.81 -7.50
CA GLU A 285 5.31 7.75 -8.72
C GLU A 285 6.14 6.46 -8.77
N THR A 286 6.72 6.05 -7.63
CA THR A 286 7.53 4.82 -7.56
C THR A 286 6.68 3.57 -7.75
N ILE A 287 5.57 3.42 -7.03
CA ILE A 287 4.73 2.22 -7.15
C ILE A 287 4.03 2.16 -8.51
N SER A 288 3.54 3.28 -9.01
CA SER A 288 2.64 3.27 -10.17
C SER A 288 3.38 3.29 -11.51
N LYS A 289 4.55 3.94 -11.58
CA LYS A 289 5.30 4.12 -12.84
C LYS A 289 6.58 3.31 -12.92
N LYS A 290 7.16 2.87 -11.79
CA LYS A 290 8.41 2.11 -11.78
C LYS A 290 8.23 0.62 -11.49
N ILE A 291 7.11 0.22 -10.89
CA ILE A 291 6.74 -1.19 -10.72
C ILE A 291 6.02 -1.65 -11.98
N THR A 292 6.29 -2.87 -12.44
CA THR A 292 5.90 -3.48 -13.73
C THR A 292 4.67 -2.86 -14.40
N PRO A 293 4.75 -2.45 -15.68
CA PRO A 293 3.58 -1.93 -16.39
C PRO A 293 2.50 -3.00 -16.49
N LEU A 294 1.28 -2.66 -16.07
CA LEU A 294 0.10 -3.52 -16.12
C LEU A 294 -0.88 -2.97 -17.16
N ASN A 295 -1.67 -3.84 -17.77
CA ASN A 295 -2.91 -3.44 -18.43
C ASN A 295 -4.10 -3.52 -17.45
N ASP A 296 -5.25 -2.94 -17.81
CA ASP A 296 -6.42 -2.88 -16.94
C ASP A 296 -6.93 -4.27 -16.48
N GLY A 297 -6.82 -5.31 -17.33
CA GLY A 297 -7.17 -6.69 -16.98
C GLY A 297 -6.25 -7.31 -15.92
N GLN A 298 -4.96 -7.02 -16.03
CA GLN A 298 -3.97 -7.42 -15.03
C GLN A 298 -4.13 -6.62 -13.74
N GLY A 299 -4.36 -5.31 -13.84
CA GLY A 299 -4.65 -4.43 -12.71
C GLY A 299 -5.88 -4.90 -11.92
N PHE A 300 -6.99 -5.18 -12.61
CA PHE A 300 -8.20 -5.75 -12.01
C PHE A 300 -7.90 -7.06 -11.26
N THR A 301 -7.20 -7.99 -11.90
CA THR A 301 -6.91 -9.30 -11.31
C THR A 301 -6.00 -9.20 -10.08
N ALA A 302 -4.97 -8.34 -10.14
CA ALA A 302 -4.06 -8.09 -9.03
C ALA A 302 -4.81 -7.47 -7.86
N ASN A 303 -5.65 -6.47 -8.12
CA ASN A 303 -6.45 -5.79 -7.10
C ASN A 303 -7.44 -6.74 -6.44
N PHE A 304 -8.15 -7.55 -7.22
CA PHE A 304 -9.11 -8.51 -6.67
C PHE A 304 -8.44 -9.53 -5.75
N ALA A 305 -7.31 -10.12 -6.19
CA ALA A 305 -6.53 -11.04 -5.36
C ALA A 305 -6.00 -10.37 -4.08
N THR A 306 -5.53 -9.13 -4.20
CA THR A 306 -5.02 -8.34 -3.07
C THR A 306 -6.10 -8.05 -2.06
N GLY A 307 -7.22 -7.47 -2.49
CA GLY A 307 -8.33 -7.12 -1.60
C GLY A 307 -8.91 -8.34 -0.89
N LEU A 308 -9.08 -9.46 -1.61
CA LEU A 308 -9.56 -10.71 -1.02
C LEU A 308 -8.61 -11.24 0.04
N SER A 309 -7.30 -11.25 -0.24
CA SER A 309 -6.27 -11.71 0.71
C SER A 309 -6.24 -10.83 1.96
N VAL A 310 -6.24 -9.50 1.80
CA VAL A 310 -6.15 -8.55 2.92
C VAL A 310 -7.41 -8.58 3.80
N ILE A 311 -8.62 -8.63 3.21
CA ILE A 311 -9.87 -8.75 3.98
C ILE A 311 -9.88 -10.06 4.75
N THR A 312 -9.57 -11.18 4.08
CA THR A 312 -9.53 -12.50 4.73
C THR A 312 -8.57 -12.51 5.92
N GLY A 313 -7.35 -11.97 5.73
CA GLY A 313 -6.40 -11.81 6.84
C GLY A 313 -6.97 -10.96 7.97
N SER A 314 -7.63 -9.85 7.65
CA SER A 314 -8.22 -8.95 8.65
C SER A 314 -9.32 -9.63 9.48
N LEU A 315 -10.20 -10.39 8.83
CA LEU A 315 -11.26 -11.17 9.50
C LEU A 315 -10.70 -12.24 10.44
N PHE A 316 -9.60 -12.88 10.05
CA PHE A 316 -8.93 -13.89 10.88
C PHE A 316 -7.96 -13.30 11.92
N GLY A 317 -7.80 -11.97 11.98
CA GLY A 317 -6.86 -11.33 12.90
C GLY A 317 -5.39 -11.44 12.48
N LEU A 318 -5.13 -11.80 11.21
CA LEU A 318 -3.79 -11.99 10.68
C LEU A 318 -3.22 -10.67 10.14
N PRO A 319 -2.16 -10.11 10.74
CA PRO A 319 -1.51 -8.90 10.26
C PRO A 319 -0.88 -9.11 8.88
N LEU A 320 -1.52 -8.59 7.85
CA LEU A 320 -0.98 -8.66 6.49
C LEU A 320 -0.39 -7.31 6.06
N SER A 321 0.71 -7.38 5.33
CA SER A 321 1.28 -6.23 4.62
C SER A 321 0.56 -6.04 3.29
N THR A 322 -0.29 -5.02 3.18
CA THR A 322 -0.98 -4.67 1.91
C THR A 322 0.01 -4.45 0.76
N THR A 323 1.19 -3.90 1.07
CA THR A 323 2.29 -3.67 0.14
C THR A 323 2.81 -4.99 -0.43
N HIS A 324 3.12 -5.95 0.44
CA HIS A 324 3.72 -7.20 0.00
C HIS A 324 2.68 -8.12 -0.65
N VAL A 325 1.43 -8.09 -0.16
CA VAL A 325 0.30 -8.81 -0.75
C VAL A 325 0.03 -8.30 -2.16
N SER A 326 -0.02 -6.98 -2.37
CA SER A 326 -0.21 -6.37 -3.69
C SER A 326 0.93 -6.72 -4.66
N ILE A 327 2.17 -6.59 -4.21
CA ILE A 327 3.34 -6.93 -5.04
C ILE A 327 3.38 -8.44 -5.32
N GLY A 328 3.02 -9.28 -4.35
CA GLY A 328 2.87 -10.73 -4.54
C GLY A 328 1.87 -11.05 -5.64
N ALA A 329 0.70 -10.41 -5.63
CA ALA A 329 -0.31 -10.55 -6.68
C ALA A 329 0.23 -10.12 -8.06
N ILE A 330 0.90 -8.98 -8.15
CA ILE A 330 1.55 -8.49 -9.38
C ILE A 330 2.59 -9.50 -9.90
N PHE A 331 3.41 -10.06 -9.02
CA PHE A 331 4.37 -11.10 -9.39
C PHE A 331 3.68 -12.39 -9.85
N GLY A 332 2.53 -12.74 -9.28
CA GLY A 332 1.71 -13.88 -9.70
C GLY A 332 1.25 -13.75 -11.15
N ILE A 333 0.81 -12.55 -11.54
CA ILE A 333 0.50 -12.23 -12.94
C ILE A 333 1.77 -12.23 -13.79
N GLY A 334 2.83 -11.59 -13.31
CA GLY A 334 4.12 -11.54 -14.00
C GLY A 334 4.71 -12.93 -14.30
N ALA A 335 4.43 -13.93 -13.45
CA ALA A 335 4.84 -15.32 -13.68
C ALA A 335 4.13 -15.98 -14.87
N THR A 336 2.98 -15.45 -15.31
CA THR A 336 2.30 -15.88 -16.53
C THR A 336 2.83 -15.22 -17.80
N ASN A 337 3.58 -14.13 -17.66
CA ASN A 337 4.21 -13.40 -18.76
C ASN A 337 5.72 -13.68 -18.81
N LYS A 338 6.37 -13.46 -19.96
CA LYS A 338 7.81 -13.71 -20.12
C LYS A 338 8.70 -12.58 -19.57
N ASP A 339 8.15 -11.39 -19.30
CA ASP A 339 8.91 -10.26 -18.79
C ASP A 339 9.09 -10.29 -17.28
N LYS A 340 10.35 -10.40 -16.84
CA LYS A 340 10.75 -10.40 -15.44
C LYS A 340 11.78 -9.31 -15.19
N ASN A 341 11.37 -8.16 -14.66
CA ASN A 341 12.30 -7.12 -14.20
C ASN A 341 12.97 -7.54 -12.87
N LYS A 342 13.96 -8.44 -12.95
CA LYS A 342 14.65 -9.03 -11.79
C LYS A 342 15.33 -8.01 -10.88
N LYS A 343 15.77 -6.86 -11.43
CA LYS A 343 16.42 -5.79 -10.65
C LYS A 343 15.44 -5.14 -9.68
N LEU A 344 14.28 -4.73 -10.20
CA LEU A 344 13.20 -4.14 -9.40
C LEU A 344 12.72 -5.11 -8.30
N ILE A 345 12.53 -6.39 -8.64
CA ILE A 345 12.12 -7.41 -7.66
C ILE A 345 13.12 -7.49 -6.49
N LYS A 346 14.43 -7.47 -6.78
CA LYS A 346 15.47 -7.47 -5.76
C LYS A 346 15.42 -6.21 -4.90
N GLU A 347 15.32 -5.02 -5.49
CA GLU A 347 15.25 -3.74 -4.76
C GLU A 347 14.06 -3.71 -3.78
N ILE A 348 12.91 -4.22 -4.21
CA ILE A 348 11.72 -4.36 -3.37
C ILE A 348 11.95 -5.36 -2.22
N ILE A 349 12.49 -6.54 -2.50
CA ILE A 349 12.76 -7.53 -1.44
C ILE A 349 13.77 -6.97 -0.43
N TYR A 350 14.79 -6.24 -0.87
CA TYR A 350 15.74 -5.57 0.01
C TYR A 350 15.07 -4.55 0.92
N SER A 351 14.13 -3.74 0.41
CA SER A 351 13.41 -2.80 1.27
C SER A 351 12.57 -3.50 2.33
N TRP A 352 11.97 -4.65 2.00
CA TRP A 352 11.18 -5.44 2.94
C TRP A 352 12.04 -6.02 4.06
N VAL A 353 13.19 -6.59 3.71
CA VAL A 353 14.13 -7.17 4.68
C VAL A 353 14.73 -6.07 5.56
N LEU A 354 15.06 -4.91 5.01
CA LEU A 354 15.68 -3.80 5.75
C LEU A 354 14.71 -3.07 6.70
N THR A 355 13.41 -3.04 6.38
CA THR A 355 12.41 -2.34 7.20
C THR A 355 12.36 -2.91 8.63
N LEU A 356 12.47 -4.24 8.78
CA LEU A 356 12.42 -4.93 10.07
C LEU A 356 13.56 -4.55 11.04
N PRO A 357 14.85 -4.72 10.70
CA PRO A 357 15.95 -4.40 11.59
C PRO A 357 16.02 -2.90 11.88
N VAL A 358 15.71 -2.04 10.92
CA VAL A 358 15.69 -0.59 11.15
C VAL A 358 14.63 -0.24 12.19
N ALA A 359 13.40 -0.76 12.05
CA ALA A 359 12.35 -0.49 13.02
C ALA A 359 12.63 -1.10 14.40
N ALA A 360 13.26 -2.29 14.45
CA ALA A 360 13.67 -2.92 15.70
C ALA A 360 14.73 -2.09 16.43
N ILE A 361 15.78 -1.66 15.73
CA ILE A 361 16.82 -0.80 16.30
C ILE A 361 16.21 0.51 16.80
N LEU A 362 15.38 1.18 15.99
CA LEU A 362 14.75 2.44 16.38
C LEU A 362 13.80 2.26 17.58
N GLY A 363 13.00 1.20 17.62
CA GLY A 363 12.15 0.89 18.77
C GLY A 363 12.95 0.67 20.05
N ALA A 364 14.01 -0.14 19.97
CA ALA A 364 14.94 -0.37 21.09
C ALA A 364 15.59 0.93 21.58
N LEU A 365 16.09 1.77 20.66
CA LEU A 365 16.72 3.06 21.00
C LEU A 365 15.74 4.03 21.65
N PHE A 366 14.53 4.18 21.11
CA PHE A 366 13.51 5.04 21.72
C PHE A 366 13.14 4.55 23.12
N HIS A 367 13.07 3.23 23.33
CA HIS A 367 12.77 2.68 24.64
C HIS A 367 13.87 3.04 25.66
N LEU A 368 15.14 2.84 25.31
CA LEU A 368 16.28 3.22 26.15
C LEU A 368 16.31 4.72 26.47
N ILE A 369 15.99 5.57 25.50
CA ILE A 369 15.92 7.03 25.71
C ILE A 369 14.79 7.37 26.68
N ILE A 370 13.59 6.82 26.48
CA ILE A 370 12.43 7.10 27.33
C ILE A 370 12.69 6.66 28.77
N VAL A 371 13.20 5.44 28.97
CA VAL A 371 13.50 4.89 30.29
C VAL A 371 14.66 5.62 30.99
N LYS A 372 15.52 6.35 30.28
CA LYS A 372 16.63 7.10 30.87
C LYS A 372 16.29 8.54 31.21
N PHE A 373 15.40 9.17 30.43
CA PHE A 373 15.15 10.60 30.49
C PHE A 373 13.75 10.97 30.99
N ILE A 374 12.80 10.04 30.96
CA ILE A 374 11.41 10.25 31.39
C ILE A 374 11.09 9.48 32.67
N TYR A 375 11.71 8.31 32.84
CA TYR A 375 11.71 7.49 34.05
C TYR A 375 13.14 7.39 34.56
#